data_AF-A0A926Y4N9-F1
#
_entry.id   AF-A0A926Y4N9-F1
#
_cell.length_a   1.000
_cell.length_b   1.000
_cell.length_c   1.000
_cell.angle_alpha   90.00
_cell.angle_beta   90.00
_cell.angle_gamma   90.00
#
_symmetry.space_group_name_H-M   'P 1'
#
loop_
_entity.id
_entity.type
_entity.pdbx_description
1 polymer ?
#
loop_
_entity_poly.entity_id
_entity_poly.type
_entity_poly.pdbx_seq_one_letter_code
_entity_poly.pdbx_strand_id
1 'polypeptide(L)'
;MSANDLLAHAVKALAYRFIKATTGSTDSFGGYKLNSHTRSPNEILNHMYDLVVKTRTMIQQGHFNCPIPEVLPFEPERDRLINGLGELRTAIESHQIEDDVCGRLLQGPLLDLASHIGQLAMLTGLNGTIIQRENYYRADIS
;
A
#
# COMPACT_ATOMS: atom_id res chain seq x y z
N MET A 1 -13.41 -10.36 -16.90
CA MET A 1 -12.61 -9.91 -15.74
C MET A 1 -13.02 -10.78 -14.57
N SER A 2 -12.13 -11.65 -14.13
CA SER A 2 -12.32 -12.53 -12.96
C SER A 2 -12.25 -11.70 -11.65
N ALA A 3 -12.56 -12.34 -10.51
CA ALA A 3 -12.33 -11.73 -9.20
C ALA A 3 -10.82 -11.40 -9.00
N ASN A 4 -9.93 -12.30 -9.45
CA ASN A 4 -8.48 -12.05 -9.47
C ASN A 4 -8.11 -10.81 -10.28
N ASP A 5 -8.65 -10.66 -11.49
CA ASP A 5 -8.33 -9.52 -12.36
C ASP A 5 -8.75 -8.20 -11.69
N LEU A 6 -9.93 -8.18 -11.04
CA LEU A 6 -10.41 -7.01 -10.29
C LEU A 6 -9.52 -6.73 -9.07
N LEU A 7 -9.09 -7.77 -8.36
CA LEU A 7 -8.21 -7.67 -7.19
C LEU A 7 -6.83 -7.13 -7.58
N ALA A 8 -6.23 -7.65 -8.66
CA ALA A 8 -4.98 -7.17 -9.22
C ALA A 8 -5.10 -5.70 -9.69
N HIS A 9 -6.22 -5.35 -10.33
CA HIS A 9 -6.51 -3.97 -10.70
C HIS A 9 -6.65 -3.05 -9.47
N ALA A 10 -7.25 -3.53 -8.39
CA ALA A 10 -7.30 -2.78 -7.13
C ALA A 10 -5.90 -2.50 -6.58
N VAL A 11 -4.97 -3.47 -6.64
CA VAL A 11 -3.56 -3.25 -6.25
C VAL A 11 -2.90 -2.19 -7.13
N LYS A 12 -3.12 -2.19 -8.45
CA LYS A 12 -2.62 -1.13 -9.35
C LYS A 12 -3.14 0.26 -8.93
N ALA A 13 -4.45 0.36 -8.66
CA ALA A 13 -5.05 1.61 -8.23
C ALA A 13 -4.51 2.10 -6.87
N LEU A 14 -4.23 1.17 -5.93
CA LEU A 14 -3.60 1.49 -4.65
C LEU A 14 -2.16 1.97 -4.83
N ALA A 15 -1.35 1.28 -5.64
CA ALA A 15 0.02 1.68 -5.93
C ALA A 15 0.08 3.09 -6.55
N TYR A 16 -0.79 3.37 -7.52
CA TYR A 16 -0.89 4.69 -8.14
C TYR A 16 -1.22 5.78 -7.10
N ARG A 17 -2.24 5.55 -6.27
CA ARG A 17 -2.64 6.50 -5.22
C ARG A 17 -1.56 6.67 -4.16
N PHE A 18 -0.84 5.61 -3.82
CA PHE A 18 0.28 5.64 -2.89
C PHE A 18 1.43 6.50 -3.40
N ILE A 19 1.87 6.28 -4.65
CA ILE A 19 2.92 7.09 -5.30
C ILE A 19 2.51 8.57 -5.29
N LYS A 20 1.26 8.84 -5.67
CA LYS A 20 0.74 10.20 -5.68
C LYS A 20 0.67 10.84 -4.29
N ALA A 21 0.24 10.08 -3.28
CA ALA A 21 0.16 10.54 -1.89
C ALA A 21 1.53 10.87 -1.30
N THR A 22 2.60 10.22 -1.77
CA THR A 22 3.96 10.39 -1.25
C THR A 22 4.86 11.26 -2.15
N THR A 23 4.34 11.74 -3.28
CA THR A 23 5.08 12.58 -4.23
C THR A 23 5.59 13.86 -3.56
N GLY A 24 6.88 14.18 -3.78
CA GLY A 24 7.51 15.37 -3.22
C GLY A 24 7.84 15.30 -1.73
N SER A 25 7.64 14.14 -1.09
CA SER A 25 8.05 13.90 0.30
C SER A 25 9.52 13.46 0.36
N THR A 26 10.28 13.98 1.33
CA THR A 26 11.70 13.66 1.57
C THR A 26 11.86 12.82 2.83
N ASP A 27 13.08 12.38 3.14
CA ASP A 27 13.35 11.58 4.36
C ASP A 27 12.90 12.24 5.68
N SER A 28 12.89 13.58 5.77
CA SER A 28 12.40 14.28 6.97
C SER A 28 10.91 14.07 7.21
N PHE A 29 10.13 13.75 6.16
CA PHE A 29 8.72 13.40 6.28
C PHE A 29 8.52 12.09 7.06
N GLY A 30 9.45 11.13 6.96
CA GLY A 30 9.35 9.82 7.63
C GLY A 30 9.11 9.91 9.13
N GLY A 31 9.70 10.92 9.78
CA GLY A 31 9.58 11.18 11.22
C GLY A 31 8.45 12.13 11.62
N TYR A 32 7.70 12.70 10.68
CA TYR A 32 6.66 13.68 10.97
C TYR A 32 5.54 13.07 11.82
N LYS A 33 5.26 13.67 12.99
CA LYS A 33 4.17 13.28 13.88
C LYS A 33 3.36 14.50 14.29
N LEU A 34 2.04 14.37 14.25
CA LEU A 34 1.11 15.42 14.72
C LEU A 34 1.06 15.45 16.25
N ASN A 35 1.12 14.28 16.89
CA ASN A 35 1.24 14.13 18.34
C ASN A 35 1.78 12.73 18.69
N SER A 36 1.91 12.44 20.00
CA SER A 36 2.43 11.17 20.51
C SER A 36 1.60 9.93 20.18
N HIS A 37 0.32 10.09 19.82
CA HIS A 37 -0.60 9.00 19.50
C HIS A 37 -0.74 8.74 18.00
N THR A 38 -0.22 9.63 17.14
CA THR A 38 -0.26 9.44 15.69
C THR A 38 0.95 8.65 15.21
N ARG A 39 0.73 7.70 14.30
CA ARG A 39 1.82 7.07 13.56
C ARG A 39 2.53 8.09 12.68
N SER A 40 3.85 7.99 12.58
CA SER A 40 4.61 8.71 11.57
C SER A 40 4.47 8.06 10.19
N PRO A 41 4.81 8.76 9.09
CA PRO A 41 4.82 8.16 7.77
C PRO A 41 5.67 6.88 7.69
N ASN A 42 6.85 6.81 8.34
CA ASN A 42 7.62 5.56 8.38
C ASN A 42 6.91 4.42 9.11
N GLU A 43 6.25 4.70 10.23
CA GLU A 43 5.49 3.69 10.96
C GLU A 43 4.30 3.19 10.13
N ILE A 44 3.67 4.06 9.33
CA ILE A 44 2.63 3.69 8.38
C ILE A 44 3.21 2.83 7.25
N LEU A 45 4.31 3.25 6.61
CA LEU A 45 4.93 2.51 5.51
C LEU A 45 5.38 1.12 5.92
N ASN A 46 6.06 0.99 7.06
CA ASN A 46 6.52 -0.30 7.57
C ASN A 46 5.34 -1.25 7.83
N HIS A 47 4.25 -0.73 8.42
CA HIS A 47 3.04 -1.51 8.63
C HIS A 47 2.39 -1.95 7.31
N MET A 48 2.30 -1.04 6.32
CA MET A 48 1.79 -1.36 5.00
C MET A 48 2.65 -2.42 4.30
N TYR A 49 3.97 -2.35 4.43
CA TYR A 49 4.87 -3.33 3.83
C TYR A 49 4.74 -4.72 4.49
N ASP A 50 4.69 -4.79 5.83
CA ASP A 50 4.39 -6.02 6.57
C ASP A 50 3.07 -6.64 6.10
N LEU A 51 2.03 -5.81 5.91
CA LEU A 51 0.73 -6.25 5.41
C LEU A 51 0.81 -6.80 3.98
N VAL A 52 1.58 -6.17 3.10
CA VAL A 52 1.83 -6.65 1.73
C VAL A 52 2.53 -8.01 1.74
N VAL A 53 3.57 -8.18 2.55
CA VAL A 53 4.29 -9.46 2.68
C VAL A 53 3.35 -10.55 3.19
N LYS A 54 2.62 -10.30 4.27
CA LYS A 54 1.63 -11.23 4.84
C LYS A 54 0.56 -11.63 3.82
N THR A 55 0.05 -10.68 3.05
CA THR A 55 -0.97 -10.93 2.02
C THR A 55 -0.42 -11.83 0.91
N ARG A 56 0.82 -11.58 0.47
CA ARG A 56 1.49 -12.44 -0.52
C ARG A 56 1.71 -13.84 0.01
N THR A 57 2.16 -13.99 1.25
CA THR A 57 2.34 -15.30 1.88
C THR A 57 1.01 -16.04 2.00
N MET A 58 -0.10 -15.36 2.31
CA MET A 58 -1.42 -15.99 2.30
C MET A 58 -1.80 -16.53 0.92
N ILE A 59 -1.57 -15.76 -0.15
CA ILE A 59 -1.85 -16.19 -1.52
C ILE A 59 -0.97 -17.39 -1.93
N GLN A 60 0.31 -17.35 -1.58
CA GLN A 60 1.30 -18.35 -2.03
C GLN A 60 1.34 -19.62 -1.17
N GLN A 61 1.03 -19.50 0.12
CA GLN A 61 1.31 -20.54 1.13
C GLN A 61 0.09 -20.84 2.03
N GLY A 62 -1.00 -20.07 1.92
CA GLY A 62 -2.23 -20.32 2.69
C GLY A 62 -2.17 -19.87 4.16
N HIS A 63 -1.18 -19.08 4.57
CA HIS A 63 -1.09 -18.52 5.93
C HIS A 63 -0.45 -17.13 5.97
N PHE A 64 -0.61 -16.42 7.09
CA PHE A 64 -0.05 -15.07 7.31
C PHE A 64 1.24 -15.05 8.14
N ASN A 65 1.85 -16.21 8.40
CA ASN A 65 3.04 -16.31 9.25
C ASN A 65 4.28 -15.83 8.48
N CYS A 66 4.73 -14.60 8.78
CA CYS A 66 5.91 -13.97 8.21
C CYS A 66 6.77 -13.34 9.31
N PRO A 67 8.10 -13.29 9.17
CA PRO A 67 8.93 -12.48 10.05
C PRO A 67 8.58 -11.00 9.90
N ILE A 68 8.72 -10.25 11.00
CA ILE A 68 8.52 -8.79 10.99
C ILE A 68 9.63 -8.16 10.14
N PRO A 69 9.30 -7.32 9.15
CA PRO A 69 10.31 -6.68 8.31
C PRO A 69 11.10 -5.63 9.09
N GLU A 70 12.39 -5.50 8.76
CA GLU A 70 13.21 -4.38 9.23
C GLU A 70 12.59 -3.04 8.82
N VAL A 71 12.70 -2.04 9.68
CA VAL A 71 12.26 -0.66 9.41
C VAL A 71 13.35 0.08 8.65
N LEU A 72 13.06 0.54 7.43
CA LEU A 72 13.98 1.37 6.65
C LEU A 72 13.67 2.87 6.82
N PRO A 73 14.60 3.77 6.45
CA PRO A 73 14.29 5.19 6.24
C PRO A 73 13.20 5.40 5.17
N PHE A 74 12.59 6.57 5.14
CA PHE A 74 11.37 6.83 4.37
C PHE A 74 11.52 6.54 2.88
N GLU A 75 12.55 7.09 2.22
CA GLU A 75 12.72 6.89 0.78
C GLU A 75 12.93 5.41 0.39
N PRO A 76 13.86 4.66 1.02
CA PRO A 76 13.99 3.23 0.79
C PRO A 76 12.72 2.43 1.13
N GLU A 77 12.01 2.79 2.20
CA GLU A 77 10.77 2.12 2.60
C GLU A 77 9.65 2.36 1.59
N ARG A 78 9.54 3.58 1.06
CA ARG A 78 8.59 3.95 -0.01
C ARG A 78 8.84 3.11 -1.26
N ASP A 79 10.09 3.03 -1.71
CA ASP A 79 10.45 2.27 -2.90
C ASP A 79 10.25 0.76 -2.68
N ARG A 80 10.56 0.27 -1.48
CA ARG A 80 10.29 -1.12 -1.06
C ARG A 80 8.80 -1.45 -1.12
N LEU A 81 7.93 -0.54 -0.68
CA LEU A 81 6.48 -0.74 -0.73
C LEU A 81 5.95 -0.72 -2.18
N ILE A 82 6.46 0.16 -3.05
CA ILE A 82 6.09 0.18 -4.48
C ILE A 82 6.42 -1.16 -5.13
N ASN A 83 7.63 -1.67 -4.91
CA ASN A 83 8.04 -2.98 -5.40
C ASN A 83 7.18 -4.10 -4.81
N GLY A 84 6.92 -4.07 -3.51
CA GLY A 84 6.06 -5.05 -2.83
C GLY A 84 4.63 -5.09 -3.38
N LEU A 85 4.04 -3.94 -3.70
CA LEU A 85 2.72 -3.88 -4.35
C LEU A 85 2.74 -4.48 -5.75
N GLY A 86 3.82 -4.25 -6.52
CA GLY A 86 4.04 -4.91 -7.80
C GLY A 86 4.12 -6.43 -7.67
N GLU A 87 4.89 -6.92 -6.69
CA GLU A 87 5.02 -8.35 -6.40
C GLU A 87 3.71 -8.98 -5.89
N LEU A 88 2.91 -8.22 -5.12
CA LEU A 88 1.58 -8.65 -4.69
C LEU A 88 0.63 -8.78 -5.88
N ARG A 89 0.64 -7.81 -6.80
CA ARG A 89 -0.12 -7.89 -8.04
C ARG A 89 0.27 -9.13 -8.83
N THR A 90 1.57 -9.36 -9.06
CA THR A 90 2.04 -10.56 -9.76
C THR A 90 1.62 -11.85 -9.05
N ALA A 91 1.64 -11.89 -7.71
CA ALA A 91 1.17 -13.05 -6.96
C ALA A 91 -0.32 -13.31 -7.22
N ILE A 92 -1.17 -12.28 -7.22
CA ILE A 92 -2.60 -12.38 -7.54
C ILE A 92 -2.81 -12.86 -8.98
N GLU A 93 -2.07 -12.30 -9.95
CA GLU A 93 -2.19 -12.68 -11.36
C GLU A 93 -1.71 -14.12 -11.64
N SER A 94 -0.78 -14.64 -10.83
CA SER A 94 -0.14 -15.93 -11.07
C SER A 94 -0.76 -17.12 -10.32
N HIS A 95 -1.74 -16.89 -9.44
CA HIS A 95 -2.38 -17.94 -8.64
C HIS A 95 -3.88 -17.94 -8.89
N GLN A 96 -4.49 -19.12 -8.97
CA GLN A 96 -5.94 -19.22 -8.93
C GLN A 96 -6.41 -19.02 -7.48
N ILE A 97 -7.14 -17.94 -7.23
CA ILE A 97 -7.67 -17.61 -5.91
C ILE A 97 -9.18 -17.76 -5.97
N GLU A 98 -9.75 -18.50 -5.02
CA GLU A 98 -11.20 -18.67 -4.91
C GLU A 98 -11.90 -17.32 -4.68
N ASP A 99 -13.11 -17.16 -5.21
CA ASP A 99 -13.85 -15.89 -5.17
C ASP A 99 -14.11 -15.41 -3.72
N ASP A 100 -14.37 -16.34 -2.79
CA ASP A 100 -14.58 -16.02 -1.38
C ASP A 100 -13.29 -15.53 -0.70
N VAL A 101 -12.13 -16.07 -1.10
CA VAL A 101 -10.82 -15.62 -0.66
C VAL A 101 -10.53 -14.23 -1.24
N CYS A 102 -10.81 -14.01 -2.54
CA CYS A 102 -10.67 -12.68 -3.16
C CYS A 102 -11.46 -11.61 -2.39
N GLY A 103 -12.71 -11.91 -2.01
CA GLY A 103 -13.54 -11.03 -1.20
C GLY A 103 -12.89 -10.68 0.15
N ARG A 104 -12.33 -11.67 0.85
CA ARG A 104 -11.63 -11.45 2.14
C ARG A 104 -10.32 -10.67 1.98
N LEU A 105 -9.57 -10.92 0.91
CA LEU A 105 -8.34 -10.17 0.60
C LEU A 105 -8.65 -8.70 0.29
N LEU A 106 -9.74 -8.43 -0.43
CA LEU A 106 -10.21 -7.07 -0.65
C LEU A 106 -10.64 -6.42 0.67
N GLN A 107 -11.49 -7.09 1.44
CA GLN A 107 -12.07 -6.60 2.68
C GLN A 107 -11.00 -6.25 3.75
N GLY A 108 -10.01 -7.12 3.93
CA GLY A 108 -9.00 -6.96 4.96
C GLY A 108 -7.81 -6.15 4.46
N PRO A 109 -6.76 -6.81 3.94
CA PRO A 109 -5.48 -6.16 3.69
C PRO A 109 -5.55 -5.01 2.68
N LEU A 110 -6.34 -5.13 1.60
CA LEU A 110 -6.36 -4.09 0.57
C LEU A 110 -7.10 -2.81 1.00
N LEU A 111 -8.23 -2.93 1.72
CA LEU A 111 -8.92 -1.75 2.26
C LEU A 111 -8.16 -1.12 3.44
N ASP A 112 -7.36 -1.89 4.17
CA ASP A 112 -6.46 -1.35 5.19
C ASP A 112 -5.32 -0.52 4.54
N LEU A 113 -4.70 -1.05 3.47
CA LEU A 113 -3.77 -0.27 2.64
C LEU A 113 -4.40 1.02 2.11
N ALA A 114 -5.65 0.96 1.61
CA ALA A 114 -6.37 2.14 1.13
C ALA A 114 -6.56 3.20 2.24
N SER A 115 -6.86 2.75 3.45
CA SER A 115 -7.04 3.62 4.62
C SER A 115 -5.74 4.33 4.99
N HIS A 116 -4.63 3.59 4.98
CA HIS A 116 -3.30 4.13 5.26
C HIS A 116 -2.78 5.07 4.16
N ILE A 117 -3.10 4.82 2.88
CA ILE A 117 -2.81 5.78 1.80
C ILE A 117 -3.55 7.10 2.04
N GLY A 118 -4.79 7.07 2.53
CA GLY A 118 -5.53 8.27 2.91
C GLY A 118 -4.86 9.04 4.05
N GLN A 119 -4.34 8.34 5.06
CA GLN A 119 -3.58 8.95 6.16
C GLN A 119 -2.29 9.59 5.66
N LEU A 120 -1.53 8.92 4.78
CA LEU A 120 -0.33 9.47 4.16
C LEU A 120 -0.64 10.73 3.37
N ALA A 121 -1.68 10.70 2.52
CA ALA A 121 -2.09 11.87 1.75
C ALA A 121 -2.43 13.08 2.64
N MET A 122 -3.13 12.83 3.75
CA MET A 122 -3.43 13.87 4.74
C MET A 122 -2.15 14.41 5.39
N LEU A 123 -1.24 13.53 5.82
CA LEU A 123 0.02 13.93 6.45
C LEU A 123 0.92 14.70 5.49
N THR A 124 0.98 14.31 4.22
CA THR A 124 1.73 15.03 3.17
C THR A 124 1.23 16.46 3.01
N GLY A 125 -0.10 16.66 2.99
CA GLY A 125 -0.70 17.99 2.98
C GLY A 125 -0.40 18.80 4.25
N LEU A 126 -0.48 18.18 5.42
CA LEU A 126 -0.17 18.82 6.71
C LEU A 126 1.32 19.18 6.85
N ASN A 127 2.20 18.45 6.17
CA ASN A 127 3.63 18.73 6.08
C ASN A 127 3.97 19.78 4.97
N GLY A 128 2.96 20.42 4.38
CA GLY A 128 3.13 21.53 3.44
C GLY A 128 3.30 21.14 1.97
N THR A 129 3.23 19.84 1.64
CA THR A 129 3.37 19.37 0.25
C THR A 129 2.00 19.28 -0.43
N ILE A 130 1.85 19.93 -1.59
CA ILE A 130 0.60 19.94 -2.35
C ILE A 130 0.51 18.68 -3.22
N ILE A 131 -0.50 17.84 -2.95
CA ILE A 131 -0.87 16.73 -3.83
C ILE A 131 -1.78 17.27 -4.95
N GLN A 132 -1.34 17.14 -6.19
CA GLN A 132 -2.10 17.65 -7.35
C GLN A 132 -3.45 16.94 -7.48
N ARG A 133 -4.53 17.72 -7.65
CA ARG A 133 -5.86 17.16 -7.88
C ARG A 133 -5.88 16.43 -9.22
N GLU A 134 -6.43 15.22 -9.26
CA GLU A 134 -6.83 14.60 -10.52
C GLU A 134 -8.10 13.76 -10.35
N ASN A 135 -8.75 13.48 -11.47
CA ASN A 135 -9.86 12.57 -11.53
C ASN A 135 -9.35 11.12 -11.67
N TYR A 136 -9.36 10.34 -10.59
CA TYR A 136 -8.93 8.94 -10.60
C TYR A 136 -9.70 8.03 -11.57
N TYR A 137 -10.92 8.39 -11.96
CA TYR A 137 -11.67 7.65 -12.98
C TYR A 137 -11.03 7.80 -14.38
N ARG A 138 -10.31 8.89 -14.62
CA ARG A 138 -9.62 9.19 -15.89
C ARG A 138 -8.10 8.99 -15.81
N ALA A 139 -7.57 8.62 -14.65
CA ALA A 139 -6.14 8.44 -14.47
C ALA A 139 -5.66 7.23 -15.27
N ASP A 140 -4.52 7.37 -15.95
CA ASP A 140 -3.82 6.24 -16.54
C ASP A 140 -2.99 5.57 -15.45
N ILE A 141 -3.41 4.37 -15.06
CA ILE A 141 -2.85 3.59 -13.94
C ILE A 141 -2.24 2.27 -14.42
N SER A 142 -1.71 2.27 -15.65
CA SER A 142 -1.16 1.11 -16.35
C SER A 142 -0.16 0.29 -15.51
#